data_AF-A0A3D5FGC1-F1
#
_entry.id   AF-A0A3D5FGC1-F1
#
_cell.length_a   1.000
_cell.length_b   1.000
_cell.length_c   1.000
_cell.angle_alpha   90.00
_cell.angle_beta   90.00
_cell.angle_gamma   90.00
#
_symmetry.space_group_name_H-M   'P 1'
#
loop_
_entity.id
_entity.type
_entity.pdbx_description
1 polymer ?
#
loop_
_entity_poly.entity_id
_entity_poly.type
_entity_poly.pdbx_seq_one_letter_code
_entity_poly.pdbx_strand_id
1 'polypeptide(L)'
;MSLPKFPSFLLAGLAGIVFGVLTYLVLVKRFEKDPIAVEISTLILAVVMQAVIVLIFSTAPRSMWPLIPGRFEVFGVSILKNILFATAVSWVVLGSLMVFIHKTHIGRAIRAVSMDAKGAAVSGIDPHRINLVTWALSGVL
;
A
#
# COMPACT_ATOMS: atom_id res chain seq x y z
N MET A 1 -15.63 7.13 19.14
CA MET A 1 -15.18 8.48 18.74
C MET A 1 -15.38 8.62 17.23
N SER A 2 -16.44 9.29 16.80
CA SER A 2 -16.74 9.50 15.37
C SER A 2 -15.79 10.57 14.81
N LEU A 3 -14.58 10.15 14.40
CA LEU A 3 -13.72 11.00 13.59
C LEU A 3 -14.45 11.35 12.28
N PRO A 4 -14.30 12.59 11.77
CA PRO A 4 -14.81 12.92 10.45
C PRO A 4 -14.25 11.93 9.42
N LYS A 5 -15.09 11.50 8.47
CA LYS A 5 -14.78 10.33 7.63
C LYS A 5 -13.51 10.54 6.77
N PHE A 6 -13.28 11.77 6.31
CA PHE A 6 -12.12 12.17 5.51
C PHE A 6 -10.78 12.11 6.26
N PRO A 7 -10.61 12.67 7.47
CA PRO A 7 -9.37 12.56 8.23
C PRO A 7 -9.01 11.12 8.61
N SER A 8 -10.00 10.23 8.80
CA SER A 8 -9.73 8.81 9.04
C SER A 8 -9.04 8.14 7.85
N PHE A 9 -9.38 8.48 6.61
CA PHE A 9 -8.69 7.95 5.42
C PHE A 9 -7.26 8.49 5.30
N LEU A 10 -7.06 9.78 5.56
CA LEU A 10 -5.73 10.38 5.53
C LEU A 10 -4.82 9.81 6.63
N LEU A 11 -5.36 9.62 7.84
CA LEU A 11 -4.65 8.99 8.95
C LEU A 11 -4.31 7.53 8.65
N ALA A 12 -5.22 6.78 8.01
CA ALA A 12 -4.96 5.41 7.58
C ALA A 12 -3.83 5.35 6.54
N GLY A 13 -3.85 6.23 5.52
CA GLY A 13 -2.78 6.33 4.53
C GLY A 13 -1.44 6.70 5.15
N LEU A 14 -1.43 7.66 6.09
CA LEU A 14 -0.22 8.02 6.84
C LEU A 14 0.31 6.86 7.69
N ALA A 15 -0.56 6.15 8.41
CA ALA A 15 -0.17 4.99 9.19
C ALA A 15 0.43 3.89 8.28
N GLY A 16 -0.15 3.68 7.11
CA GLY A 16 0.38 2.77 6.09
C GLY A 16 1.76 3.19 5.57
N ILE A 17 1.99 4.48 5.25
CA ILE A 17 3.32 5.00 4.89
C ILE A 17 4.32 4.69 5.99
N VAL A 18 3.99 5.06 7.24
CA VAL A 18 4.89 4.89 8.38
C VAL A 18 5.23 3.42 8.56
N PHE A 19 4.23 2.54 8.44
CA PHE A 19 4.42 1.10 8.55
C PHE A 19 5.30 0.54 7.42
N GLY A 20 5.07 0.95 6.17
CA GLY A 20 5.88 0.55 5.02
C GLY A 20 7.34 0.99 5.14
N VAL A 21 7.56 2.25 5.54
CA VAL A 21 8.91 2.79 5.79
C VAL A 21 9.59 2.08 6.96
N LEU A 22 8.87 1.82 8.05
CA LEU A 22 9.42 1.12 9.21
C LEU A 22 9.83 -0.31 8.84
N THR A 23 8.98 -1.02 8.08
CA THR A 23 9.29 -2.36 7.57
C THR A 23 10.56 -2.35 6.73
N TYR A 24 10.70 -1.37 5.84
CA TYR A 24 11.91 -1.21 5.04
C TYR A 24 13.16 -1.01 5.91
N LEU A 25 13.11 -0.07 6.86
CA LEU A 25 14.26 0.28 7.68
C LEU A 25 14.67 -0.82 8.65
N VAL A 26 13.71 -1.52 9.25
CA VAL A 26 13.95 -2.49 10.32
C VAL A 26 14.26 -3.89 9.77
N LEU A 27 13.52 -4.34 8.76
CA LEU A 27 13.64 -5.71 8.23
C LEU A 27 14.43 -5.71 6.93
N VAL A 28 13.92 -5.05 5.89
CA VAL A 28 14.40 -5.20 4.52
C VAL A 28 15.85 -4.73 4.39
N LYS A 29 16.15 -3.52 4.86
CA LYS A 29 17.51 -2.97 4.86
C LYS A 29 18.48 -3.82 5.67
N ARG A 30 18.01 -4.50 6.73
CA ARG A 30 18.88 -5.31 7.59
C ARG A 30 19.29 -6.62 6.92
N PHE A 31 18.37 -7.23 6.18
CA PHE A 31 18.56 -8.53 5.52
C PHE A 31 18.84 -8.43 4.02
N GLU A 32 19.04 -7.23 3.46
CA GLU A 32 19.21 -6.97 2.02
C GLU A 32 20.27 -7.84 1.32
N LYS A 33 21.26 -8.36 2.05
CA LYS A 33 22.30 -9.25 1.52
C LYS A 33 21.82 -10.67 1.21
N ASP A 34 20.75 -11.10 1.86
CA ASP A 34 20.14 -12.42 1.70
C ASP A 34 18.66 -12.25 1.29
N PRO A 35 18.37 -12.34 -0.03
CA PRO A 35 17.01 -12.19 -0.53
C PRO A 35 16.00 -13.16 0.10
N ILE A 36 16.44 -14.39 0.42
CA ILE A 36 15.57 -15.42 1.02
C ILE A 36 15.18 -15.00 2.45
N ALA A 37 16.14 -14.46 3.22
CA ALA A 37 15.86 -13.94 4.55
C ALA A 37 14.88 -12.76 4.53
N VAL A 38 14.98 -11.87 3.54
CA VAL A 38 14.02 -10.76 3.37
C VAL A 38 12.61 -11.31 3.12
N GLU A 39 12.44 -12.25 2.19
CA GLU A 39 11.14 -12.85 1.89
C GLU A 39 10.53 -13.55 3.11
N ILE A 40 11.28 -14.43 3.78
CA ILE A 40 10.80 -15.14 4.98
C ILE A 40 10.41 -14.14 6.08
N SER A 41 11.22 -13.11 6.30
CA SER A 41 10.96 -12.11 7.35
C SER A 41 9.70 -11.28 7.07
N THR A 42 9.45 -10.92 5.81
CA THR A 42 8.24 -10.17 5.41
C THR A 42 6.98 -11.03 5.46
N LEU A 43 7.08 -12.32 5.13
CA LEU A 43 5.99 -13.28 5.31
C LEU A 43 5.63 -13.46 6.79
N ILE A 44 6.64 -13.60 7.67
CA ILE A 44 6.42 -13.68 9.11
C ILE A 44 5.76 -12.39 9.62
N LEU A 45 6.25 -11.22 9.19
CA LEU A 45 5.65 -9.95 9.55
C LEU A 45 4.17 -9.87 9.12
N ALA A 46 3.83 -10.33 7.91
CA ALA A 46 2.46 -10.33 7.42
C ALA A 46 1.54 -11.17 8.32
N VAL A 47 1.97 -12.38 8.72
CA VAL A 47 1.20 -13.26 9.61
C VAL A 47 1.05 -12.65 11.01
N VAL A 48 2.12 -12.08 11.57
CA VAL A 48 2.09 -11.40 12.88
C VAL A 48 1.13 -10.21 12.84
N MET A 49 1.20 -9.39 11.80
CA MET A 49 0.31 -8.24 11.62
C MET A 49 -1.15 -8.67 11.49
N GLN A 50 -1.42 -9.74 10.73
CA GLN A 50 -2.77 -10.29 10.62
C GLN A 50 -3.30 -10.72 12.00
N ALA A 51 -2.49 -11.40 12.82
CA ALA A 51 -2.88 -11.79 14.17
C ALA A 51 -3.14 -10.59 15.09
N VAL A 52 -2.28 -9.56 15.04
CA VAL A 52 -2.44 -8.32 15.81
C VAL A 52 -3.73 -7.60 15.44
N ILE A 53 -4.04 -7.48 14.14
CA ILE A 53 -5.27 -6.85 13.66
C ILE A 53 -6.49 -7.62 14.17
N VAL A 54 -6.49 -8.95 14.11
CA VAL A 54 -7.58 -9.78 14.62
C VAL A 54 -7.78 -9.61 16.12
N LEU A 55 -6.70 -9.51 16.89
CA LEU A 55 -6.76 -9.34 18.35
C LEU A 55 -7.34 -7.97 18.74
N ILE A 56 -7.00 -6.91 18.01
CA ILE A 56 -7.47 -5.54 18.30
C ILE A 56 -8.89 -5.30 17.77
N PHE A 57 -9.17 -5.72 16.53
CA PHE A 57 -10.38 -5.34 15.80
C PHE A 57 -11.48 -6.41 15.81
N SER A 58 -11.18 -7.62 16.30
CA SER A 58 -12.07 -8.79 16.30
C SER A 58 -12.44 -9.28 14.89
N THR A 59 -12.84 -10.55 14.75
CA THR A 59 -13.19 -11.18 13.46
C THR A 59 -14.57 -10.79 12.93
N ALA A 60 -15.33 -9.96 13.65
CA ALA A 60 -16.66 -9.56 13.22
C ALA A 60 -16.56 -8.65 11.97
N PRO A 61 -17.24 -8.97 10.86
CA PRO A 61 -17.28 -8.11 9.69
C PRO A 61 -17.96 -6.78 10.05
N ARG A 62 -17.15 -5.76 10.31
CA ARG A 62 -17.62 -4.39 10.51
C ARG A 62 -18.07 -3.88 9.15
N SER A 63 -19.38 -3.88 8.90
CA SER A 63 -19.94 -3.10 7.80
C SER A 63 -19.49 -1.65 7.97
N MET A 64 -18.70 -1.16 7.03
CA MET A 64 -18.32 0.25 6.98
C MET A 64 -19.59 1.09 7.02
N TRP A 65 -19.68 2.01 7.98
CA TRP A 65 -20.79 2.95 8.02
C TRP A 65 -20.84 3.71 6.70
N PRO A 66 -21.98 3.71 5.98
CA PRO A 66 -22.03 4.20 4.62
C PRO A 66 -21.55 5.66 4.57
N LEU A 67 -20.51 5.89 3.75
CA LEU A 67 -20.04 7.24 3.42
C LEU A 67 -21.15 8.04 2.72
N ILE A 68 -21.92 7.35 1.88
CA ILE A 68 -23.10 7.84 1.16
C ILE A 68 -24.26 6.88 1.45
N PRO A 69 -25.36 7.34 2.09
CA PRO A 69 -26.56 6.52 2.26
C PRO A 69 -27.24 6.32 0.89
N GLY A 70 -27.56 5.06 0.57
CA GLY A 70 -28.34 4.70 -0.63
C GLY A 70 -27.85 3.42 -1.30
N ARG A 71 -28.82 2.65 -1.79
CA ARG A 71 -28.59 1.47 -2.64
C ARG A 71 -28.89 1.87 -4.09
N PHE A 72 -28.15 1.30 -5.02
CA PHE A 72 -28.38 1.44 -6.44
C PHE A 72 -28.72 0.04 -6.96
N GLU A 73 -29.90 -0.13 -7.55
CA GLU A 73 -30.31 -1.41 -8.12
C GLU A 73 -29.90 -1.46 -9.58
N VAL A 74 -29.12 -2.47 -9.94
CA VAL A 74 -28.72 -2.75 -11.32
C VAL A 74 -29.13 -4.17 -11.62
N PHE A 75 -29.99 -4.37 -12.63
CA PHE A 75 -30.49 -5.69 -13.04
C PHE A 75 -31.02 -6.57 -11.88
N GLY A 76 -31.73 -5.98 -10.92
CA GLY A 76 -32.31 -6.70 -9.77
C GLY A 76 -31.32 -7.01 -8.64
N VAL A 77 -30.06 -6.56 -8.74
CA VAL A 77 -29.04 -6.69 -7.69
C VAL A 77 -28.84 -5.34 -6.99
N SER A 78 -29.03 -5.31 -5.67
CA SER A 78 -28.87 -4.12 -4.86
C SER A 78 -27.40 -3.91 -4.49
N ILE A 79 -26.74 -2.94 -5.14
CA ILE A 79 -25.34 -2.60 -4.86
C ILE A 79 -25.32 -1.34 -3.98
N LEU A 80 -24.55 -1.38 -2.88
CA LEU A 80 -24.33 -0.20 -2.05
C LEU A 80 -23.53 0.84 -2.84
N LYS A 81 -23.99 2.10 -2.88
CA LYS A 81 -23.28 3.21 -3.54
C LYS A 81 -21.84 3.37 -3.02
N ASN A 82 -21.58 2.97 -1.77
CA ASN A 82 -20.25 2.95 -1.17
C ASN A 82 -19.28 2.02 -1.90
N ILE A 83 -19.73 0.85 -2.36
CA ILE A 83 -18.89 -0.11 -3.10
C ILE A 83 -18.52 0.49 -4.45
N LEU A 84 -19.51 1.06 -5.16
CA LEU A 84 -19.27 1.68 -6.46
C LEU A 84 -18.30 2.88 -6.36
N PHE A 85 -18.45 3.70 -5.31
CA PHE A 85 -17.53 4.79 -5.03
C PHE A 85 -16.12 4.28 -4.71
N ALA A 86 -15.99 3.27 -3.83
CA ALA A 86 -14.71 2.65 -3.50
C ALA A 86 -14.03 2.07 -4.75
N THR A 87 -14.78 1.36 -5.61
CA THR A 87 -14.28 0.85 -6.89
C THR A 87 -13.78 1.98 -7.79
N ALA A 88 -14.54 3.06 -7.95
CA ALA A 88 -14.12 4.20 -8.75
C ALA A 88 -12.84 4.84 -8.20
N VAL A 89 -12.74 5.03 -6.88
CA VAL A 89 -11.53 5.54 -6.21
C VAL A 89 -10.35 4.60 -6.43
N SER A 90 -10.51 3.29 -6.27
CA SER A 90 -9.46 2.30 -6.52
C SER A 90 -8.95 2.38 -7.97
N TRP A 91 -9.84 2.48 -8.96
CA TRP A 91 -9.45 2.65 -10.36
C TRP A 91 -8.66 3.94 -10.61
N VAL A 92 -9.06 5.05 -9.99
CA VAL A 92 -8.34 6.32 -10.08
C VAL A 92 -6.94 6.20 -9.46
N VAL A 93 -6.83 5.58 -8.27
CA VAL A 93 -5.55 5.39 -7.59
C VAL A 93 -4.63 4.49 -8.43
N LEU A 94 -5.11 3.34 -8.90
CA LEU A 94 -4.37 2.42 -9.78
C LEU A 94 -3.94 3.11 -11.08
N GLY A 95 -4.84 3.83 -11.73
CA GLY A 95 -4.54 4.60 -12.95
C GLY A 95 -3.48 5.67 -12.71
N SER A 96 -3.58 6.41 -11.59
CA SER A 96 -2.60 7.43 -11.22
C SER A 96 -1.22 6.83 -10.95
N LEU A 97 -1.16 5.69 -10.25
CA LEU A 97 0.08 4.95 -10.00
C LEU A 97 0.70 4.46 -11.31
N MET A 98 -0.11 3.94 -12.22
CA MET A 98 0.38 3.44 -13.50
C MET A 98 0.99 4.58 -14.34
N VAL A 99 0.32 5.73 -14.40
CA VAL A 99 0.85 6.94 -15.05
C VAL A 99 2.13 7.41 -14.36
N PHE A 100 2.16 7.41 -13.02
CA PHE A 100 3.35 7.78 -12.24
C PHE A 100 4.55 6.90 -12.59
N ILE A 101 4.38 5.57 -12.60
CA ILE A 101 5.46 4.62 -12.91
C ILE A 101 5.95 4.78 -14.35
N HIS A 102 5.04 5.02 -15.30
CA HIS A 102 5.40 5.08 -16.73
C HIS A 102 5.98 6.43 -17.15
N LYS A 103 5.47 7.54 -16.62
CA LYS A 103 5.81 8.89 -17.10
C LYS A 103 6.85 9.62 -16.25
N THR A 104 7.03 9.27 -14.98
CA THR A 104 7.94 10.02 -14.09
C THR A 104 9.38 9.51 -14.12
N HIS A 105 10.33 10.38 -13.76
CA HIS A 105 11.74 10.00 -13.58
C HIS A 105 11.93 8.97 -12.47
N ILE A 106 11.19 9.11 -11.35
CA ILE A 106 11.21 8.16 -10.24
C ILE A 106 10.70 6.79 -10.70
N GLY A 107 9.60 6.74 -11.45
CA GLY A 107 9.08 5.50 -12.02
C GLY A 107 10.04 4.77 -12.98
N ARG A 108 10.85 5.53 -13.74
CA ARG A 108 11.94 4.94 -14.55
C ARG A 108 13.05 4.37 -13.68
N ALA A 109 13.44 5.08 -12.62
CA ALA A 109 14.45 4.60 -11.67
C ALA A 109 14.00 3.34 -10.92
N ILE A 110 12.73 3.26 -10.48
CA ILE A 110 12.15 2.06 -9.87
C ILE A 110 12.29 0.85 -10.80
N ARG A 111 11.92 1.01 -12.09
CA ARG A 111 12.06 -0.07 -13.08
C ARG A 111 13.51 -0.45 -13.36
N ALA A 112 14.43 0.50 -13.36
CA ALA A 112 15.85 0.22 -13.52
C ALA A 112 16.41 -0.62 -12.35
N VAL A 113 16.09 -0.22 -11.11
CA VAL A 113 16.51 -0.92 -9.90
C VAL A 113 15.90 -2.33 -9.80
N SER A 114 14.65 -2.51 -10.26
CA SER A 114 14.03 -3.84 -10.29
C SER A 114 14.63 -4.80 -11.32
N MET A 115 15.26 -4.28 -12.38
CA MET A 115 15.98 -5.11 -13.36
C MET A 115 17.36 -5.51 -12.85
N ASP A 116 18.14 -4.52 -12.41
CA ASP A 116 19.43 -4.75 -11.78
C ASP A 116 19.80 -3.56 -10.88
N ALA A 117 19.74 -3.78 -9.57
CA ALA A 117 20.12 -2.77 -8.59
C ALA A 117 21.61 -2.37 -8.71
N LYS A 118 22.50 -3.30 -9.09
CA LYS A 118 23.94 -3.01 -9.23
C LYS A 118 24.20 -2.19 -10.49
N GLY A 119 23.62 -2.56 -11.62
CA GLY A 119 23.70 -1.80 -12.88
C GLY A 119 23.07 -0.40 -12.78
N ALA A 120 21.96 -0.28 -12.05
CA ALA A 120 21.35 1.02 -11.76
C ALA A 120 22.29 1.93 -10.93
N ALA A 121 23.00 1.37 -9.95
CA ALA A 121 23.98 2.11 -9.15
C ALA A 121 25.15 2.65 -9.98
N VAL A 122 25.65 1.89 -10.95
CA VAL A 122 26.69 2.36 -11.89
C VAL A 122 26.19 3.51 -12.76
N SER A 123 24.89 3.56 -13.04
CA SER A 123 24.24 4.64 -13.81
C SER A 123 23.93 5.89 -12.97
N GLY A 124 24.40 5.96 -11.71
CA GLY A 124 24.21 7.10 -10.81
C GLY A 124 22.87 7.11 -10.07
N ILE A 125 22.09 6.03 -10.13
CA ILE A 125 20.82 5.89 -9.39
C ILE A 125 21.13 5.26 -8.04
N ASP A 126 20.77 5.91 -6.94
CA ASP A 126 20.89 5.34 -5.59
C ASP A 126 19.75 4.32 -5.33
N PRO A 127 20.03 3.00 -5.33
CA PRO A 127 18.99 1.98 -5.17
C PRO A 127 18.33 2.03 -3.79
N HIS A 128 19.07 2.51 -2.77
CA HIS A 128 18.57 2.59 -1.40
C HIS A 128 17.45 3.63 -1.30
N ARG A 129 17.63 4.80 -1.92
CA ARG A 129 16.59 5.83 -2.00
C ARG A 129 15.36 5.36 -2.78
N ILE A 130 15.58 4.69 -3.91
CA ILE A 130 14.49 4.19 -4.75
C ILE A 130 13.69 3.09 -4.04
N ASN A 131 14.36 2.19 -3.32
CA ASN A 131 13.69 1.16 -2.54
C ASN A 131 12.88 1.77 -1.39
N LEU A 132 13.42 2.77 -0.68
CA LEU A 132 12.69 3.49 0.36
C LEU A 132 11.41 4.14 -0.18
N VAL A 133 11.49 4.81 -1.33
CA VAL A 133 10.31 5.43 -1.97
C VAL A 133 9.29 4.36 -2.38
N THR A 134 9.76 3.23 -2.91
CA THR A 134 8.88 2.10 -3.28
C THR A 134 8.13 1.55 -2.07
N TRP A 135 8.82 1.35 -0.94
CA TRP A 135 8.22 0.88 0.31
C TRP A 135 7.28 1.89 0.97
N ALA A 136 7.57 3.19 0.81
CA ALA A 136 6.65 4.24 1.25
C ALA A 136 5.37 4.27 0.39
N LEU A 137 5.52 4.14 -0.94
CA LEU A 137 4.39 4.08 -1.87
C LEU A 137 3.52 2.85 -1.64
N SER A 138 4.11 1.68 -1.39
CA SER A 138 3.36 0.46 -1.06
C SER A 138 2.60 0.56 0.25
N GLY A 139 3.02 1.44 1.16
CA GLY A 139 2.30 1.69 2.42
C GLY A 139 1.03 2.53 2.26
N VAL A 140 0.98 3.43 1.26
CA VAL A 140 -0.21 4.28 1.02
C VAL A 140 -1.33 3.54 0.31
N LEU A 141 -0.94 2.65 -0.61
CA LEU A 141 -1.83 2.02 -1.60
C LEU A 141 -2.57 0.82 -1.01
#